data_AF-A0A0S2FB57-F1
#
_entry.id   AF-A0A0S2FB57-F1
#
_cell.length_a   1.000
_cell.length_b   1.000
_cell.length_c   1.000
_cell.angle_alpha   90.00
_cell.angle_beta   90.00
_cell.angle_gamma   90.00
#
_symmetry.space_group_name_H-M   'P 1'
#
loop_
_entity.id
_entity.type
_entity.pdbx_description
1 polymer ?
#
loop_
_entity_poly.entity_id
_entity_poly.type
_entity_poly.pdbx_seq_one_letter_code
_entity_poly.pdbx_strand_id
1 'polypeptide(L)'
;MKTPGFEPLSRLLRGDAARVRRVLEVFARCTGEDLQQLDRAWASRDWATIGALTHKMKSGCLQIGETSAAEGLASIEREVSAGSADDTLGRIFATTRDELDGVMMRVIAYLAYPDEAGEA
;
A
#
# COMPACT_ATOMS: atom_id res chain seq x y z
N MET A 1 25.35 1.22 1.65
CA MET A 1 24.21 0.28 1.43
C MET A 1 23.29 0.93 0.41
N LYS A 2 22.94 0.30 -0.72
CA LYS A 2 21.91 0.85 -1.61
C LYS A 2 20.59 0.77 -0.87
N THR A 3 19.98 1.91 -0.52
CA THR A 3 18.62 1.93 0.04
C THR A 3 17.71 1.29 -1.03
N PRO A 4 17.10 0.13 -0.79
CA PRO A 4 16.22 -0.49 -1.77
C PRO A 4 14.91 0.30 -1.73
N GLY A 5 14.83 1.42 -2.45
CA GLY A 5 13.81 2.43 -2.15
C GLY A 5 13.17 2.98 -3.41
N PHE A 6 11.87 2.70 -3.58
CA PHE A 6 10.90 3.42 -4.41
C PHE A 6 11.46 4.07 -5.70
N GLU A 7 12.29 3.34 -6.43
CA GLU A 7 13.01 3.84 -7.61
C GLU A 7 12.08 4.42 -8.68
N PRO A 8 10.91 3.81 -8.99
CA PRO A 8 9.94 4.43 -9.90
C PRO A 8 9.47 5.81 -9.42
N LEU A 9 9.18 5.96 -8.12
CA LEU A 9 8.75 7.22 -7.52
C LEU A 9 9.89 8.25 -7.50
N SER A 10 11.11 7.83 -7.17
CA SER A 10 12.31 8.67 -7.21
C SER A 10 12.54 9.22 -8.62
N ARG A 11 12.44 8.39 -9.66
CA ARG A 11 12.53 8.82 -11.06
C ARG A 11 11.45 9.82 -11.44
N LEU A 12 10.20 9.55 -11.03
CA LEU A 12 9.07 10.47 -11.27
C LEU A 12 9.32 11.85 -10.64
N LEU A 13 9.96 11.87 -9.46
CA LEU A 13 10.30 13.08 -8.72
C LEU A 13 11.72 13.59 -9.02
N ARG A 14 12.36 13.10 -10.09
CA ARG A 14 13.70 13.54 -10.56
C ARG A 14 14.79 13.43 -9.48
N GLY A 15 14.69 12.45 -8.60
CA GLY A 15 15.63 12.24 -7.50
C GLY A 15 15.46 13.20 -6.32
N ASP A 16 14.39 13.99 -6.27
CA ASP A 16 14.10 14.87 -5.13
C ASP A 16 13.68 14.03 -3.91
N ALA A 17 14.67 13.67 -3.09
CA ALA A 17 14.51 12.84 -1.90
C ALA A 17 13.52 13.45 -0.89
N ALA A 18 13.49 14.77 -0.73
CA ALA A 18 12.56 15.45 0.16
C ALA A 18 11.11 15.27 -0.30
N ARG A 19 10.85 15.37 -1.61
CA ARG A 19 9.52 15.07 -2.18
C ARG A 19 9.15 13.60 -2.07
N VAL A 20 10.10 12.69 -2.34
CA VAL A 20 9.87 11.23 -2.18
C VAL A 20 9.44 10.94 -0.75
N ARG A 21 10.20 11.42 0.25
CA ARG A 21 9.85 11.27 1.67
C ARG A 21 8.47 11.82 1.97
N ARG A 22 8.13 13.03 1.51
CA ARG A 22 6.80 13.63 1.75
C ARG A 22 5.66 12.80 1.15
N VAL A 23 5.84 12.25 -0.05
CA VAL A 23 4.84 11.35 -0.65
C VAL A 23 4.68 10.09 0.20
N LEU A 24 5.79 9.50 0.64
CA LEU A 24 5.79 8.29 1.46
C LEU A 24 5.22 8.52 2.87
N GLU A 25 5.42 9.69 3.48
CA GLU A 25 4.80 10.07 4.76
C GLU A 25 3.27 10.13 4.63
N VAL A 26 2.77 10.77 3.56
CA VAL A 26 1.33 10.84 3.30
C VAL A 26 0.77 9.44 3.02
N PHE A 27 1.46 8.64 2.21
CA PHE A 27 1.08 7.26 1.96
C PHE A 27 1.02 6.45 3.26
N ALA A 28 2.06 6.49 4.09
CA ALA A 28 2.13 5.71 5.32
C ALA A 28 0.96 6.03 6.28
N ARG A 29 0.66 7.32 6.46
CA ARG A 29 -0.44 7.74 7.32
C ARG A 29 -1.79 7.27 6.78
N CYS A 30 -2.08 7.58 5.51
CA CYS A 30 -3.38 7.25 4.91
C CYS A 30 -3.59 5.73 4.83
N THR A 31 -2.60 4.99 4.33
CA THR A 31 -2.69 3.53 4.17
C THR A 31 -2.75 2.83 5.53
N GLY A 32 -2.05 3.33 6.57
CA GLY A 32 -2.14 2.77 7.92
C GLY A 32 -3.56 2.84 8.49
N GLU A 33 -4.25 3.97 8.32
CA GLU A 33 -5.65 4.14 8.73
C GLU A 33 -6.61 3.27 7.90
N ASP A 34 -6.36 3.16 6.59
CA ASP A 34 -7.18 2.35 5.68
C ASP A 34 -7.04 0.84 5.96
N LEU A 35 -5.84 0.36 6.30
CA LEU A 35 -5.61 -1.04 6.66
C LEU A 35 -6.35 -1.44 7.94
N GLN A 36 -6.33 -0.60 8.97
CA GLN A 36 -7.10 -0.86 10.19
C GLN A 36 -8.61 -0.91 9.93
N GLN A 37 -9.10 -0.05 9.02
CA GLN A 37 -10.51 -0.09 8.62
C GLN A 37 -10.81 -1.32 7.77
N LEU A 38 -9.90 -1.73 6.90
CA LEU A 38 -10.03 -2.92 6.06
C LEU A 38 -10.15 -4.18 6.92
N ASP A 39 -9.30 -4.32 7.94
CA ASP A 39 -9.32 -5.47 8.85
C ASP A 39 -10.66 -5.56 9.62
N ARG A 40 -11.20 -4.41 10.05
CA ARG A 40 -12.51 -4.35 10.70
C ARG A 40 -13.65 -4.72 9.74
N ALA A 41 -13.63 -4.15 8.53
CA ALA A 41 -14.63 -4.42 7.51
C ALA A 41 -14.62 -5.88 7.08
N TRP A 42 -13.44 -6.49 6.99
CA TRP A 42 -13.27 -7.92 6.74
C TRP A 42 -13.90 -8.77 7.86
N ALA A 43 -13.59 -8.46 9.12
CA ALA A 43 -14.15 -9.16 10.27
C ALA A 43 -15.69 -9.05 10.36
N SER A 44 -16.26 -7.91 9.97
CA SER A 44 -17.71 -7.67 9.97
C SER A 44 -18.41 -8.04 8.65
N ARG A 45 -17.67 -8.55 7.65
CA ARG A 45 -18.19 -8.83 6.30
C ARG A 45 -18.86 -7.62 5.65
N ASP A 46 -18.33 -6.43 5.90
CA ASP A 46 -18.78 -5.19 5.28
C ASP A 46 -18.16 -5.04 3.89
N TRP A 47 -18.76 -5.75 2.93
CA TRP A 47 -18.32 -5.82 1.54
C TRP A 47 -18.32 -4.44 0.85
N ALA A 48 -19.25 -3.56 1.19
CA ALA A 48 -19.31 -2.21 0.64
C ALA A 48 -18.09 -1.40 1.07
N THR A 49 -17.75 -1.45 2.36
CA THR A 49 -16.56 -0.76 2.89
C THR A 49 -15.27 -1.37 2.34
N ILE A 50 -15.17 -2.70 2.21
CA ILE A 50 -14.01 -3.36 1.59
C ILE A 50 -13.80 -2.88 0.15
N GLY A 51 -14.86 -2.85 -0.66
CA GLY A 51 -14.78 -2.35 -2.04
C GLY A 51 -14.27 -0.91 -2.13
N ALA A 52 -14.81 -0.01 -1.29
CA ALA A 52 -14.37 1.39 -1.26
C ALA A 52 -12.91 1.56 -0.81
N LEU A 53 -12.48 0.82 0.23
CA LEU A 53 -11.11 0.88 0.74
C LEU A 53 -10.11 0.34 -0.28
N THR A 54 -10.41 -0.82 -0.89
CA THR A 54 -9.52 -1.44 -1.88
C THR A 54 -9.32 -0.55 -3.10
N HIS A 55 -10.39 0.08 -3.59
CA HIS A 55 -10.32 1.08 -4.65
C HIS A 55 -9.39 2.25 -4.31
N LYS A 56 -9.54 2.82 -3.11
CA LYS A 56 -8.74 3.95 -2.62
C LYS A 56 -7.26 3.57 -2.48
N MET A 57 -6.96 2.46 -1.80
CA MET A 57 -5.59 2.02 -1.54
C MET A 57 -4.84 1.65 -2.81
N LYS A 58 -5.54 1.08 -3.82
CA LYS A 58 -4.96 0.72 -5.12
C LYS A 58 -4.29 1.92 -5.79
N SER A 59 -4.94 3.09 -5.79
CA SER A 59 -4.35 4.32 -6.33
C SER A 59 -3.08 4.74 -5.56
N GLY A 60 -3.10 4.63 -4.23
CA GLY A 60 -1.94 4.91 -3.38
C GLY A 60 -0.75 4.00 -3.70
N CYS A 61 -0.99 2.69 -3.81
CA CYS A 61 0.04 1.70 -4.15
C CYS A 61 0.64 1.98 -5.54
N LEU A 62 -0.18 2.27 -6.55
CA LEU A 62 0.29 2.62 -7.89
C LEU A 62 1.16 3.87 -7.90
N GLN A 63 0.79 4.90 -7.12
CA GLN A 63 1.56 6.16 -7.05
C GLN A 63 3.00 5.95 -6.56
N ILE A 64 3.22 5.00 -5.65
CA ILE A 64 4.54 4.70 -5.10
C ILE A 64 5.25 3.56 -5.85
N GLY A 65 4.63 3.01 -6.90
CA GLY A 65 5.20 1.95 -7.74
C GLY A 65 4.99 0.53 -7.23
N GLU A 66 4.10 0.31 -6.26
CA GLU A 66 3.81 -0.98 -5.66
C GLU A 66 2.67 -1.68 -6.42
N THR A 67 2.98 -2.19 -7.61
CA THR A 67 1.99 -2.74 -8.54
C THR A 67 1.37 -4.05 -8.07
N SER A 68 2.15 -4.94 -7.45
CA SER A 68 1.64 -6.24 -6.97
C SER A 68 0.60 -6.06 -5.86
N ALA A 69 0.86 -5.18 -4.87
CA ALA A 69 -0.14 -4.82 -3.85
C ALA A 69 -1.41 -4.21 -4.48
N ALA A 70 -1.26 -3.38 -5.52
CA ALA A 70 -2.39 -2.82 -6.26
C ALA A 70 -3.22 -3.89 -7.01
N GLU A 71 -2.56 -4.92 -7.56
CA GLU A 71 -3.21 -6.06 -8.23
C GLU A 71 -3.96 -6.95 -7.23
N GLY A 72 -3.39 -7.17 -6.04
CA GLY A 72 -4.08 -7.87 -4.94
C GLY A 72 -5.36 -7.15 -4.53
N LEU A 73 -5.29 -5.83 -4.30
CA LEU A 73 -6.44 -4.99 -3.99
C LEU A 73 -7.50 -5.02 -5.10
N ALA A 74 -7.09 -4.94 -6.37
CA ALA A 74 -8.01 -5.05 -7.50
C ALA A 74 -8.68 -6.43 -7.60
N SER A 75 -8.02 -7.48 -7.13
CA SER A 75 -8.59 -8.83 -7.09
C SER A 75 -9.64 -8.95 -5.98
N ILE A 76 -9.40 -8.39 -4.80
CA ILE A 76 -10.41 -8.28 -3.73
C ILE A 76 -11.63 -7.50 -4.22
N GLU A 77 -11.44 -6.32 -4.82
CA GLU A 77 -12.52 -5.47 -5.35
C GLU A 77 -13.42 -6.23 -6.34
N ARG A 78 -12.80 -7.02 -7.23
CA ARG A 78 -13.50 -7.84 -8.23
C ARG A 78 -14.32 -8.96 -7.60
N GLU A 79 -13.73 -9.74 -6.70
CA GLU A 79 -14.42 -10.86 -6.06
C GLU A 79 -15.57 -10.39 -5.16
N VAL A 80 -15.37 -9.27 -4.45
CA VAL A 80 -16.43 -8.62 -3.67
C VAL A 80 -17.58 -8.17 -4.57
N SER A 81 -17.27 -7.56 -5.71
CA SER A 81 -18.28 -7.11 -6.68
C SER A 81 -19.03 -8.27 -7.35
N ALA A 82 -18.38 -9.43 -7.49
CA ALA A 82 -18.98 -10.65 -8.00
C ALA A 82 -19.90 -11.34 -6.97
N GLY A 83 -19.83 -10.95 -5.69
CA GLY A 83 -20.58 -11.61 -4.60
C GLY A 83 -19.97 -12.94 -4.15
N SER A 84 -18.72 -13.21 -4.53
CA SER A 84 -18.00 -14.44 -4.19
C SER A 84 -17.36 -14.34 -2.81
N ALA A 85 -18.12 -14.63 -1.74
CA ALA A 85 -17.58 -14.74 -0.39
C ALA A 85 -17.17 -16.19 -0.08
N ASP A 86 -16.19 -16.70 -0.83
CA ASP A 86 -15.68 -18.06 -0.71
C ASP A 86 -14.22 -18.11 -0.16
N ASP A 87 -13.67 -19.31 -0.05
CA ASP A 87 -12.29 -19.54 0.39
C ASP A 87 -11.25 -18.89 -0.55
N THR A 88 -11.63 -18.57 -1.78
CA THR A 88 -10.77 -17.87 -2.75
C THR A 88 -10.60 -16.43 -2.34
N LEU A 89 -11.69 -15.71 -2.06
CA LEU A 89 -11.63 -14.34 -1.55
C LEU A 89 -10.82 -14.28 -0.24
N GLY A 90 -11.01 -15.25 0.65
CA GLY A 90 -10.24 -15.33 1.91
C GLY A 90 -8.72 -15.44 1.69
N ARG A 91 -8.28 -16.27 0.74
CA ARG A 91 -6.86 -16.42 0.40
C ARG A 91 -6.29 -15.18 -0.28
N ILE A 92 -7.05 -14.57 -1.20
CA ILE A 92 -6.66 -13.31 -1.86
C ILE A 92 -6.49 -12.22 -0.80
N PHE A 93 -7.44 -12.09 0.12
CA PHE A 93 -7.39 -11.11 1.21
C PHE A 93 -6.13 -11.29 2.06
N ALA A 94 -5.89 -12.50 2.58
CA ALA A 94 -4.72 -12.78 3.43
C ALA A 94 -3.40 -12.45 2.72
N THR A 95 -3.23 -12.93 1.47
CA THR A 95 -2.01 -12.69 0.69
C THR A 95 -1.80 -11.19 0.41
N THR A 96 -2.87 -10.48 0.04
CA THR A 96 -2.80 -9.04 -0.22
C THR A 96 -2.49 -8.26 1.06
N ARG A 97 -3.03 -8.69 2.21
CA ARG A 97 -2.79 -8.05 3.50
C ARG A 97 -1.33 -8.18 3.93
N ASP A 98 -0.75 -9.37 3.78
CA ASP A 98 0.67 -9.62 4.05
C ASP A 98 1.57 -8.76 3.15
N GLU A 99 1.19 -8.62 1.87
CA GLU A 99 1.93 -7.78 0.93
C GLU A 99 1.87 -6.29 1.33
N LEU A 100 0.69 -5.80 1.72
CA LEU A 100 0.52 -4.42 2.19
C LEU A 100 1.32 -4.17 3.48
N ASP A 101 1.42 -5.14 4.39
CA ASP A 101 2.31 -5.05 5.54
C ASP A 101 3.78 -4.95 5.11
N GLY A 102 4.20 -5.76 4.12
CA GLY A 102 5.55 -5.68 3.55
C GLY A 102 5.85 -4.33 2.90
N VAL A 103 4.88 -3.74 2.19
CA VAL A 103 4.98 -2.37 1.65
C VAL A 103 5.14 -1.37 2.80
N MET A 104 4.28 -1.42 3.81
CA MET A 104 4.32 -0.51 4.95
C MET A 104 5.64 -0.60 5.73
N MET A 105 6.18 -1.80 5.94
CA MET A 105 7.50 -1.98 6.56
C MET A 105 8.61 -1.31 5.74
N ARG A 106 8.60 -1.44 4.41
CA ARG A 106 9.58 -0.78 3.54
C ARG A 106 9.44 0.74 3.55
N VAL A 107 8.21 1.25 3.56
CA VAL A 107 7.93 2.69 3.67
C VAL A 107 8.47 3.23 4.99
N ILE A 108 8.15 2.58 6.12
CA ILE A 108 8.59 2.99 7.46
C ILE A 108 10.11 2.94 7.57
N ALA A 109 10.74 1.88 7.04
CA ALA A 109 12.20 1.78 7.02
C ALA A 109 12.82 2.94 6.22
N TYR A 110 12.29 3.25 5.03
CA TYR A 110 12.77 4.38 4.23
C TYR A 110 12.64 5.72 4.98
N LEU A 111 11.55 5.92 5.72
CA LEU A 111 11.33 7.14 6.50
C LEU A 111 12.20 7.20 7.77
N ALA A 112 12.57 6.06 8.35
CA ALA A 112 13.39 6.00 9.56
C ALA A 112 14.86 6.35 9.31
N TYR A 113 15.39 6.07 8.11
CA TYR A 113 16.76 6.43 7.76
C TYR A 113 16.79 7.82 7.09
N PRO A 114 17.41 8.84 7.71
CA PRO A 114 17.74 10.07 6.99
C PRO A 114 18.77 9.74 5.90
N ASP A 115 18.66 10.40 4.74
CA ASP A 115 19.74 10.35 3.75
C ASP A 115 21.01 10.91 4.42
N GLU A 116 21.98 10.05 4.70
CA GLU A 116 23.36 10.45 4.98
C GLU A 116 23.99 10.95 3.67
N ALA A 117 23.55 12.11 3.20
CA ALA A 117 24.16 12.83 2.09
C ALA A 117 23.84 14.32 2.24
N GLY A 118 24.40 14.92 3.28
CA GLY A 118 24.20 16.33 3.59
C GLY A 118 25.27 16.90 4.51
N GLU A 119 26.53 16.44 4.43
CA GLU A 119 27.66 17.19 4.99
C GLU A 119 28.79 17.29 3.96
N ALA A 120 29.04 18.56 3.59
CA ALA A 120 30.21 19.19 2.96
C ALA A 120 30.62 18.77 1.54
#